data_AF-A0A0U5BH67-F1
#
_entry.id   AF-A0A0U5BH67-F1
#
_cell.length_a   1.000
_cell.length_b   1.000
_cell.length_c   1.000
_cell.angle_alpha   90.00
_cell.angle_beta   90.00
_cell.angle_gamma   90.00
#
_symmetry.space_group_name_H-M   'P 1'
#
loop_
_entity.id
_entity.type
_entity.pdbx_description
1 polymer ?
#
loop_
_entity_poly.entity_id
_entity_poly.type
_entity_poly.pdbx_seq_one_letter_code
_entity_poly.pdbx_strand_id
1 'polypeptide(L)'
;MTQKKLEIIGPYTPEHEGPFCTRDGRPVRILCRDMKGDFPIAGAVYHAGALGKEAVCSYDPEGWATKAKVDHPYDLMNAREVPVAREFWVNEYSWGFGPLMASYEGARQKRDLGQYIRTIHVREVLPGEGE
;
A
#
# COMPACT_ATOMS: atom_id res chain seq x y z
N MET A 1 2.88 10.25 -11.32
CA MET A 1 2.99 9.89 -9.89
C MET A 1 3.41 8.44 -9.82
N THR A 2 4.58 8.15 -9.24
CA THR A 2 5.05 6.79 -8.96
C THR A 2 4.13 6.17 -7.92
N GLN A 3 3.73 4.90 -8.11
CA GLN A 3 3.00 4.20 -7.07
C GLN A 3 3.89 4.04 -5.84
N LYS A 4 3.34 4.21 -4.65
CA LYS A 4 4.07 4.02 -3.39
C LYS A 4 3.36 2.96 -2.57
N LYS A 5 4.12 2.11 -1.89
CA LYS A 5 3.63 1.20 -0.85
C LYS A 5 4.28 1.53 0.47
N LEU A 6 3.63 1.15 1.57
CA LEU A 6 4.26 1.17 2.88
C LEU A 6 5.13 -0.07 3.05
N GLU A 7 6.35 0.14 3.51
CA GLU A 7 7.26 -0.91 3.95
C GLU A 7 7.47 -0.77 5.46
N ILE A 8 7.27 -1.87 6.20
CA ILE A 8 7.52 -1.91 7.64
C ILE A 8 9.03 -1.82 7.89
N ILE A 9 9.45 -0.84 8.68
CA ILE A 9 10.86 -0.60 9.04
C ILE A 9 11.17 -1.02 10.48
N GLY A 10 10.16 -1.39 11.25
CA GLY A 10 10.32 -1.91 12.61
C GLY A 10 9.08 -1.70 13.48
N PRO A 11 9.16 -2.12 14.76
CA PRO A 11 8.15 -1.79 15.77
C PRO A 11 7.93 -0.28 15.87
N TYR A 12 6.78 0.12 16.41
CA TYR A 12 6.50 1.52 16.70
C TYR A 12 7.55 2.12 17.65
N THR A 13 7.94 3.36 17.35
CA THR A 13 8.70 4.20 18.27
C THR A 13 8.09 5.61 18.31
N PRO A 14 8.03 6.27 19.48
CA PRO A 14 7.50 7.63 19.59
C PRO A 14 8.25 8.68 18.74
N GLU A 15 9.53 8.44 18.47
CA GLU A 15 10.41 9.35 17.72
C GLU A 15 10.20 9.28 16.21
N HIS A 16 9.58 8.21 15.70
CA HIS A 16 9.28 8.11 14.28
C HIS A 16 8.12 9.03 13.93
N GLU A 17 8.32 9.93 12.97
CA GLU A 17 7.28 10.91 12.59
C GLU A 17 6.14 10.28 11.75
N GLY A 18 6.41 9.11 11.16
CA GLY A 18 5.52 8.41 10.25
C GLY A 18 6.14 8.25 8.86
N PRO A 19 5.46 7.54 7.93
CA PRO A 19 4.13 6.95 8.08
C PRO A 19 4.11 5.73 9.03
N PHE A 20 2.90 5.30 9.38
CA PHE A 20 2.65 4.12 10.21
C PHE A 20 1.75 3.13 9.48
N CYS A 21 1.87 1.86 9.84
CA CYS A 21 0.96 0.82 9.39
C CYS A 21 0.73 -0.20 10.49
N THR A 22 -0.28 -1.04 10.32
CA THR A 22 -0.42 -2.26 11.13
C THR A 22 0.64 -3.27 10.73
N ARG A 23 0.92 -4.25 11.58
CA ARG A 23 1.86 -5.34 11.30
C ARG A 23 1.56 -6.11 10.02
N ASP A 24 0.30 -6.18 9.60
CA ASP A 24 -0.10 -6.76 8.33
C ASP A 24 -0.14 -5.77 7.14
N GLY A 25 0.39 -4.56 7.33
CA GLY A 25 0.67 -3.58 6.27
C GLY A 25 -0.45 -2.60 5.94
N ARG A 26 -1.52 -2.53 6.74
CA ARG A 26 -2.62 -1.58 6.51
C ARG A 26 -2.20 -0.19 7.00
N PRO A 27 -2.39 0.88 6.20
CA PRO A 27 -2.06 2.23 6.64
C PRO A 27 -2.78 2.61 7.94
N VAL A 28 -2.05 3.27 8.84
CA VAL A 28 -2.59 3.83 10.08
C VAL A 28 -2.33 5.33 10.12
N ARG A 29 -3.38 6.11 10.32
CA ARG A 29 -3.30 7.55 10.58
C ARG A 29 -3.48 7.79 12.07
N ILE A 30 -2.41 8.22 12.74
CA ILE A 30 -2.45 8.57 14.17
C ILE A 30 -3.38 9.77 14.37
N LEU A 31 -4.34 9.61 15.28
CA LEU A 31 -5.30 10.64 15.67
C LEU A 31 -4.82 11.38 16.92
N CYS A 32 -4.28 10.65 17.90
CA CYS A 32 -3.68 11.18 19.13
C CYS A 32 -2.76 10.14 19.79
N ARG A 33 -1.96 10.58 20.76
CA ARG A 33 -0.96 9.76 21.50
C ARG A 33 -1.09 9.88 23.03
N ASP A 34 -2.09 10.60 23.50
CA ASP A 34 -2.25 11.06 24.88
C ASP A 34 -3.65 10.78 25.46
N MET A 35 -4.37 9.80 24.90
CA MET A 35 -5.63 9.35 25.49
C MET A 35 -5.40 8.85 26.92
N LYS A 36 -6.34 9.16 27.83
CA LYS A 36 -6.30 8.62 29.19
C LYS A 36 -6.63 7.14 29.18
N GLY A 37 -5.72 6.29 29.67
CA GLY A 37 -5.91 4.86 29.85
C GLY A 37 -4.67 4.04 29.49
N ASP A 38 -4.81 2.72 29.47
CA ASP A 38 -3.70 1.79 29.16
C ASP A 38 -3.29 1.81 27.69
N PHE A 39 -4.16 2.32 26.81
CA PHE A 39 -3.96 2.40 25.36
C PHE A 39 -4.06 3.87 24.91
N PRO A 40 -3.03 4.70 25.18
CA PRO A 40 -3.10 6.15 24.97
C PRO A 40 -3.01 6.57 23.50
N ILE A 41 -2.56 5.69 22.61
CA ILE A 41 -2.42 5.98 21.18
C ILE A 41 -3.70 5.56 20.47
N ALA A 42 -4.29 6.43 19.66
CA ALA A 42 -5.39 6.07 18.77
C ALA A 42 -5.04 6.34 17.32
N GLY A 43 -5.37 5.38 16.45
CA GLY A 43 -5.16 5.47 15.00
C GLY A 43 -6.38 5.01 14.21
N ALA A 44 -6.63 5.68 13.08
CA ALA A 44 -7.58 5.21 12.08
C ALA A 44 -6.88 4.21 11.15
N VAL A 45 -7.39 2.99 11.11
CA VAL A 45 -6.87 1.88 10.30
C VAL A 45 -7.79 1.68 9.09
N TYR A 46 -7.20 1.65 7.89
CA TYR A 46 -7.97 1.39 6.68
C TYR A 46 -8.30 -0.12 6.54
N HIS A 47 -9.59 -0.45 6.41
CA HIS A 47 -10.04 -1.82 6.17
C HIS A 47 -10.58 -2.00 4.75
N ALA A 48 -9.73 -2.53 3.86
CA ALA A 48 -10.14 -2.84 2.48
C ALA A 48 -11.34 -3.81 2.41
N GLY A 49 -11.42 -4.77 3.33
CA GLY A 49 -12.54 -5.73 3.40
C GLY A 49 -13.86 -5.17 3.94
N ALA A 50 -13.86 -3.98 4.54
CA ALA A 50 -15.05 -3.37 5.15
C ALA A 50 -15.67 -2.27 4.28
N LEU A 51 -15.65 -2.43 2.95
CA LEU A 51 -16.10 -1.44 1.97
C LEU A 51 -15.33 -0.10 2.07
N GLY A 52 -14.02 -0.17 2.32
CA GLY A 52 -13.17 1.01 2.38
C GLY A 52 -13.43 1.93 3.59
N LYS A 53 -13.97 1.38 4.67
CA LYS A 53 -14.18 2.11 5.93
C LYS A 53 -12.92 2.12 6.78
N GLU A 54 -12.74 3.20 7.53
CA GLU A 54 -11.78 3.27 8.62
C GLU A 54 -12.39 2.69 9.89
N ALA A 55 -11.57 1.99 10.69
CA ALA A 55 -11.88 1.65 12.07
C ALA A 55 -10.86 2.32 13.00
N VAL A 56 -11.29 2.71 14.19
CA VAL A 56 -10.36 3.22 15.20
C VAL A 56 -9.78 2.05 15.96
N CYS A 57 -8.45 1.97 16.00
CA CYS A 57 -7.71 1.08 16.88
C CYS A 57 -6.93 1.91 17.90
N SER A 58 -6.78 1.36 19.10
CA SER A 58 -5.96 1.95 20.15
C SER A 58 -4.76 1.05 20.48
N TYR A 59 -3.65 1.67 20.86
CA TYR A 59 -2.37 1.01 21.13
C TYR A 59 -1.82 1.45 22.48
N ASP A 60 -1.09 0.55 23.13
CA ASP A 60 -0.29 0.91 24.31
C ASP A 60 0.89 1.84 23.91
N PRO A 61 1.65 2.40 24.86
CA PRO A 61 2.76 3.30 24.55
C PRO A 61 3.85 2.70 23.63
N GLU A 62 3.94 1.38 23.56
CA GLU A 62 4.89 0.65 22.72
C GLU A 62 4.29 0.20 21.38
N GLY A 63 3.02 0.54 21.09
CA GLY A 63 2.34 0.24 19.83
C GLY A 63 1.61 -1.10 19.79
N TRP A 64 1.49 -1.83 20.91
CA TRP A 64 0.76 -3.10 20.93
C TRP A 64 -0.75 -2.88 20.85
N ALA A 65 -1.42 -3.66 20.00
CA ALA A 65 -2.87 -3.61 19.89
C ALA A 65 -3.58 -4.43 20.99
N THR A 66 -2.85 -5.26 21.75
CA THR A 66 -3.41 -6.14 22.78
C THR A 66 -2.54 -6.17 24.04
N LYS A 67 -3.15 -6.37 25.20
CA LYS A 67 -2.43 -6.45 26.50
C LYS A 67 -1.50 -7.66 26.63
N ALA A 68 -1.71 -8.70 25.81
CA ALA A 68 -0.95 -9.93 25.88
C ALA A 68 0.49 -9.77 25.36
N LYS A 69 0.81 -8.67 24.68
CA LYS A 69 2.12 -8.37 24.08
C LYS A 69 2.67 -9.54 23.25
N VAL A 70 1.78 -10.16 22.48
CA VAL A 70 2.09 -11.14 21.46
C VAL A 70 1.85 -10.53 20.10
N ASP A 71 2.68 -10.88 19.11
CA ASP A 71 2.57 -10.35 17.75
C ASP A 71 1.14 -10.49 17.23
N HIS A 72 0.52 -9.36 16.96
CA HIS A 72 -0.86 -9.27 16.51
C HIS A 72 -0.92 -8.52 15.17
N PRO A 73 -1.77 -8.92 14.21
CA PRO A 73 -1.84 -8.29 12.89
C PRO A 73 -2.08 -6.78 12.92
N TYR A 74 -2.72 -6.29 13.98
CA TYR A 74 -3.06 -4.88 14.15
C TYR A 74 -2.00 -4.06 14.90
N ASP A 75 -0.93 -4.65 15.42
CA ASP A 75 0.10 -3.87 16.14
C ASP A 75 0.60 -2.71 15.29
N LEU A 76 0.82 -1.57 15.92
CA LEU A 76 1.32 -0.37 15.28
C LEU A 76 2.81 -0.53 14.95
N MET A 77 3.16 -0.27 13.69
CA MET A 77 4.51 -0.40 13.18
C MET A 77 4.95 0.90 12.53
N ASN A 78 6.24 1.20 12.65
CA ASN A 78 6.87 2.25 11.87
C ASN A 78 6.96 1.78 10.41
N ALA A 79 6.62 2.67 9.48
CA ALA A 79 6.70 2.41 8.06
C ALA A 79 7.43 3.53 7.32
N ARG A 80 7.86 3.24 6.10
CA ARG A 80 8.28 4.24 5.13
C ARG A 80 7.55 4.02 3.80
N GLU A 81 7.39 5.10 3.04
CA GLU A 81 6.94 4.97 1.66
C GLU A 81 8.11 4.50 0.78
N VAL A 82 7.93 3.42 0.05
CA VAL A 82 8.87 2.97 -0.98
C VAL A 82 8.21 3.05 -2.36
N PRO A 83 8.93 3.52 -3.39
CA PRO A 83 8.42 3.51 -4.75
C PRO A 83 8.18 2.08 -5.22
N VAL A 84 7.12 1.90 -6.01
CA VAL A 84 6.75 0.63 -6.63
C VAL A 84 6.74 0.84 -8.12
N ALA A 85 7.50 0.02 -8.83
CA ALA A 85 7.47 -0.07 -10.28
C ALA A 85 6.04 -0.42 -10.72
N ARG A 86 5.42 0.44 -11.53
CA ARG A 86 4.14 0.10 -12.16
C ARG A 86 4.38 -0.98 -13.21
N GLU A 87 3.52 -1.98 -13.22
CA GLU A 87 3.51 -3.06 -14.20
C GLU A 87 2.16 -3.06 -14.91
N PHE A 88 2.18 -3.02 -16.25
CA PHE A 88 0.96 -2.98 -17.05
C PHE A 88 1.19 -3.51 -18.47
N TRP A 89 0.09 -3.84 -19.13
CA TRP A 89 0.05 -4.29 -20.51
C TRP A 89 -0.64 -3.25 -21.37
N VAL A 90 -0.09 -2.99 -22.55
CA VAL A 90 -0.68 -2.08 -23.54
C VAL A 90 -0.71 -2.75 -24.89
N ASN A 91 -1.80 -2.59 -25.63
CA ASN A 91 -1.85 -3.03 -27.03
C ASN A 91 -1.37 -1.90 -27.94
N GLU A 92 -0.52 -2.26 -28.89
CA GLU A 92 -0.12 -1.42 -30.01
C GLU A 92 -1.02 -1.73 -31.21
N TYR A 93 -1.57 -0.68 -31.82
CA TYR A 93 -2.38 -0.72 -33.03
C TYR A 93 -1.73 0.15 -34.09
N SER A 94 -2.14 0.04 -35.36
CA SER A 94 -1.57 0.87 -36.44
C SER A 94 -1.78 2.38 -36.26
N TRP A 95 -2.73 2.78 -35.42
CA TRP A 95 -3.03 4.18 -35.10
C TRP A 95 -2.45 4.64 -33.75
N GLY A 96 -1.73 3.78 -33.01
CA GLY A 96 -1.08 4.13 -31.75
C GLY A 96 -1.35 3.13 -30.61
N PHE A 97 -1.23 3.61 -29.37
CA PHE A 97 -1.38 2.78 -28.18
C PHE A 97 -2.80 2.82 -27.61
N GLY A 98 -3.29 1.65 -27.22
CA GLY A 98 -4.55 1.49 -26.51
C GLY A 98 -4.48 1.84 -25.02
N PRO A 99 -5.56 1.54 -24.27
CA PRO A 99 -5.59 1.75 -22.83
C PRO A 99 -4.56 0.87 -22.10
N LEU A 100 -4.09 1.35 -20.95
CA LEU A 100 -3.24 0.60 -20.03
C LEU A 100 -4.08 -0.44 -19.29
N MET A 101 -3.65 -1.69 -19.31
CA MET A 101 -4.34 -2.81 -18.69
C MET A 101 -3.50 -3.36 -17.54
N ALA A 102 -4.15 -3.62 -16.41
CA ALA A 102 -3.48 -4.20 -15.24
C ALA A 102 -3.17 -5.70 -15.39
N SER A 103 -3.59 -6.34 -16.49
CA SER A 103 -3.29 -7.73 -16.76
C SER A 103 -3.19 -8.03 -18.26
N TYR A 104 -2.41 -9.05 -18.60
CA TYR A 104 -2.32 -9.57 -19.97
C TYR A 104 -3.67 -10.04 -20.52
N GLU A 105 -4.47 -10.74 -19.70
CA GLU A 105 -5.82 -11.19 -20.06
C GLU A 105 -6.73 -9.99 -20.41
N GLY A 106 -6.68 -8.92 -19.62
CA GLY A 106 -7.41 -7.70 -19.90
C GLY A 106 -7.00 -7.08 -21.24
N ALA A 107 -5.69 -6.98 -21.51
CA ALA A 107 -5.19 -6.52 -22.81
C ALA A 107 -5.63 -7.43 -23.96
N ARG A 108 -5.63 -8.74 -23.76
CA ARG A 108 -6.04 -9.73 -24.76
C ARG A 108 -7.51 -9.56 -25.17
N GLN A 109 -8.41 -9.34 -24.21
CA GLN A 109 -9.84 -9.11 -24.48
C GLN A 109 -10.11 -7.84 -25.31
N LYS A 110 -9.13 -6.93 -25.42
CA LYS A 110 -9.26 -5.68 -26.17
C LYS A 110 -8.63 -5.73 -27.57
N ARG A 111 -8.05 -6.87 -27.98
CA ARG A 111 -7.36 -7.02 -29.27
C ARG A 111 -8.26 -6.89 -30.49
N ASP A 112 -9.56 -7.15 -30.31
CA ASP A 112 -10.52 -7.18 -31.43
C ASP A 112 -10.90 -5.78 -31.93
N LEU A 113 -10.37 -4.72 -31.29
CA LEU A 113 -10.29 -3.39 -31.88
C LEU A 113 -9.36 -3.50 -33.10
N GLY A 114 -9.94 -3.54 -34.31
CA GLY A 114 -9.21 -3.84 -35.55
C GLY A 114 -7.88 -3.08 -35.70
N GLN A 115 -6.96 -3.68 -36.46
CA GLN A 115 -5.58 -3.19 -36.68
C GLN A 115 -4.62 -3.38 -35.49
N TYR A 116 -4.86 -4.41 -34.67
CA TYR A 116 -3.93 -4.87 -33.63
C TYR A 116 -2.58 -5.31 -34.22
N ILE A 117 -1.48 -4.90 -33.58
CA ILE A 117 -0.11 -5.27 -33.93
C ILE A 117 0.45 -6.25 -32.90
N ARG A 118 0.53 -5.85 -31.63
CA ARG A 118 1.05 -6.68 -30.52
C ARG A 118 0.61 -6.17 -29.16
N THR A 119 0.81 -7.01 -28.14
CA THR A 119 0.66 -6.63 -26.73
C THR A 119 2.05 -6.46 -26.13
N ILE A 120 2.31 -5.30 -25.54
CA ILE A 120 3.58 -4.94 -24.91
C ILE A 120 3.40 -5.02 -23.41
N HIS A 121 4.33 -5.69 -22.74
CA HIS A 121 4.46 -5.65 -21.30
C HIS A 121 5.39 -4.49 -20.92
N VAL A 122 4.93 -3.59 -20.07
CA VAL A 122 5.68 -2.41 -19.63
C VAL A 122 5.84 -2.47 -18.13
N ARG A 123 7.08 -2.37 -17.68
CA ARG A 123 7.45 -2.17 -16.29
C ARG A 123 8.19 -0.84 -16.16
N GLU A 124 7.74 0.00 -15.23
CA GLU A 124 8.47 1.20 -14.84
C GLU A 124 9.79 0.81 -14.19
N VAL A 125 10.89 1.42 -14.64
CA VAL A 125 12.21 1.25 -14.03
C VAL A 125 12.37 2.29 -12.95
N LEU A 126 12.64 1.86 -11.72
CA LEU A 126 12.85 2.79 -10.60
C LEU A 126 14.28 3.35 -10.62
N PRO A 127 14.53 4.55 -10.05
CA PRO A 127 15.89 5.07 -9.90
C PRO A 127 16.81 4.06 -9.21
N GLY A 128 17.96 3.75 -9.84
CA GLY A 128 18.92 2.76 -9.36
C GLY A 128 18.69 1.32 -9.86
N GLU A 129 17.61 1.04 -10.59
CA GLU A 129 17.47 -0.21 -11.35
C GLU A 129 18.07 -0.03 -12.76
N GLY A 130 19.03 -0.88 -13.15
CA GLY A 130 19.55 -0.93 -14.54
C GLY A 130 20.84 -0.14 -14.82
N GLU A 131 21.57 0.26 -13.79
CA GLU A 131 22.99 0.66 -13.88
C GLU A 131 23.93 -0.56 -13.91
#